data_AF-A0AAD9KVU2-F1
#
_entry.id   AF-A0AAD9KVU2-F1
#
_cell.length_a   1.000
_cell.length_b   1.000
_cell.length_c   1.000
_cell.angle_alpha   90.00
_cell.angle_beta   90.00
_cell.angle_gamma   90.00
#
_symmetry.space_group_name_H-M   'P 1'
#
loop_
_entity.id
_entity.type
_entity.pdbx_description
1 polymer ?
#
loop_
_entity_poly.entity_id
_entity_poly.type
_entity_poly.pdbx_seq_one_letter_code
_entity_poly.pdbx_strand_id
1 'polypeptide(L)'
;MSDVKEPRVVHVDDWRKAWSEGRNKWHLDHVHPHLEKHVDVAVNGKANAKVLFPFCGKTYDMKWSIECNFDTVWDRGGFTIINIDDRKKYIPLIASLMAPHARYMLVIDSYDRNVIHGETFDIKYVDKKDSLKPLQKSWGLTFFDETLYQLTLKL
;
A
#
# COMPACT_ATOMS: atom_id res chain seq x y z
N MET A 1 16.74 2.56 26.79
CA MET A 1 16.35 3.22 25.52
C MET A 1 16.83 2.32 24.41
N SER A 2 15.93 1.66 23.70
CA SER A 2 16.29 0.82 22.55
C SER A 2 16.79 1.70 21.42
N ASP A 3 17.99 1.43 20.91
CA ASP A 3 18.54 2.08 19.73
C ASP A 3 17.52 2.00 18.59
N VAL A 4 16.98 3.15 18.20
CA VAL A 4 16.18 3.25 16.98
C VAL A 4 17.15 3.01 15.84
N LYS A 5 17.19 1.76 15.34
CA LYS A 5 17.96 1.43 14.14
C LYS A 5 17.51 2.36 13.03
N GLU A 6 18.48 2.98 12.35
CA GLU A 6 18.18 3.78 11.17
C GLU A 6 17.35 2.96 10.17
N PRO A 7 16.39 3.61 9.49
CA PRO A 7 15.55 2.91 8.55
C PRO A 7 16.41 2.31 7.45
N ARG A 8 16.29 1.00 7.25
CA ARG A 8 17.02 0.29 6.20
C ARG A 8 16.63 0.85 4.83
N VAL A 9 17.61 1.36 4.11
CA VAL A 9 17.47 1.66 2.67
C VAL A 9 17.50 0.34 1.89
N VAL A 10 16.54 0.16 1.00
CA VAL A 10 16.45 -1.00 0.10
C VAL A 10 16.65 -0.52 -1.33
N HIS A 11 17.52 -1.19 -2.08
CA HIS A 11 17.77 -0.90 -3.48
C HIS A 11 16.94 -1.81 -4.40
N VAL A 12 16.73 -1.39 -5.65
CA VAL A 12 15.96 -2.16 -6.63
C VAL A 12 16.53 -3.57 -6.83
N ASP A 13 17.85 -3.73 -6.80
CA ASP A 13 18.50 -5.03 -6.99
C ASP A 13 18.28 -5.98 -5.81
N ASP A 14 18.06 -5.47 -4.60
CA ASP A 14 17.70 -6.29 -3.44
C ASP A 14 16.35 -6.99 -3.66
N TRP A 15 15.39 -6.29 -4.27
CA TRP A 15 14.08 -6.84 -4.63
C TRP A 15 14.20 -7.86 -5.77
N ARG A 16 15.00 -7.57 -6.80
CA ARG A 16 15.27 -8.51 -7.90
C ARG A 16 15.87 -9.81 -7.36
N LYS A 17 16.86 -9.70 -6.48
CA LYS A 17 17.50 -10.84 -5.81
C LYS A 17 16.51 -11.61 -4.93
N ALA A 18 15.65 -10.91 -4.18
CA ALA A 18 14.64 -11.57 -3.36
C ALA A 18 13.67 -12.42 -4.20
N TRP A 19 13.22 -11.90 -5.35
CA TRP A 19 12.40 -12.66 -6.28
C TRP A 19 13.13 -13.87 -6.85
N SER A 20 14.40 -13.72 -7.28
CA SER A 20 15.18 -14.82 -7.85
C SER A 20 15.46 -15.94 -6.85
N GLU A 21 15.59 -15.59 -5.57
CA GLU A 21 15.83 -16.53 -4.47
C GLU A 21 14.53 -17.11 -3.88
N GLY A 22 13.36 -16.77 -4.44
CA GLY A 22 12.07 -17.22 -3.92
C GLY A 22 11.72 -16.65 -2.54
N ARG A 23 12.42 -15.60 -2.08
CA ARG A 23 12.13 -14.89 -0.83
C ARG A 23 10.94 -13.97 -1.04
N ASN A 24 9.73 -14.52 -1.12
CA ASN A 24 8.49 -13.78 -1.44
C ASN A 24 7.37 -14.00 -0.42
N LYS A 25 7.72 -14.15 0.88
CA LYS A 25 6.78 -14.44 1.98
C LYS A 25 5.65 -13.41 2.16
N TRP A 26 5.75 -12.25 1.52
CA TRP A 26 4.69 -11.23 1.47
C TRP A 26 3.56 -11.57 0.49
N HIS A 27 3.80 -12.47 -0.46
CA HIS A 27 2.79 -12.92 -1.43
C HIS A 27 1.70 -13.74 -0.73
N LEU A 28 0.45 -13.47 -1.11
CA LEU A 28 -0.70 -14.28 -0.71
C LEU A 28 -1.13 -15.11 -1.93
N ASP A 29 -1.45 -16.36 -1.70
CA ASP A 29 -2.00 -17.30 -2.69
C ASP A 29 -3.53 -17.15 -2.87
N HIS A 30 -4.13 -16.21 -2.16
CA HIS A 30 -5.55 -15.85 -2.20
C HIS A 30 -5.72 -14.33 -2.27
N VAL A 31 -6.93 -13.88 -2.63
CA VAL A 31 -7.29 -12.45 -2.66
C VAL A 31 -7.16 -11.86 -1.26
N HIS A 32 -6.63 -10.64 -1.16
CA HIS A 32 -6.49 -9.97 0.12
C HIS A 32 -7.88 -9.75 0.76
N PRO A 33 -8.14 -10.15 2.02
CA PRO A 33 -9.50 -10.09 2.60
C PRO A 33 -10.11 -8.68 2.66
N HIS A 34 -9.30 -7.65 2.89
CA HIS A 34 -9.78 -6.27 2.79
C HIS A 34 -10.24 -5.90 1.36
N LEU A 35 -9.58 -6.43 0.32
CA LEU A 35 -9.98 -6.16 -1.07
C LEU A 35 -11.31 -6.84 -1.37
N GLU A 36 -11.43 -8.12 -1.04
CA GLU A 36 -12.65 -8.90 -1.22
C GLU A 36 -13.85 -8.26 -0.51
N LYS A 37 -13.67 -7.82 0.74
CA LYS A 37 -14.73 -7.21 1.55
C LYS A 37 -15.11 -5.78 1.13
N HIS A 38 -14.17 -5.02 0.57
CA HIS A 38 -14.35 -3.57 0.34
C HIS A 38 -14.21 -3.14 -1.12
N VAL A 39 -14.26 -4.07 -2.08
CA VAL A 39 -14.16 -3.74 -3.51
C VAL A 39 -15.22 -2.73 -3.96
N ASP A 40 -16.46 -2.86 -3.47
CA ASP A 40 -17.55 -1.92 -3.80
C ASP A 40 -17.28 -0.49 -3.32
N VAL A 41 -16.63 -0.39 -2.15
CA VAL A 41 -16.15 0.90 -1.63
C VAL A 41 -14.98 1.38 -2.48
N ALA A 42 -14.06 0.52 -2.89
CA ALA A 42 -12.91 0.93 -3.70
C ALA A 42 -13.35 1.50 -5.06
N VAL A 43 -14.31 0.86 -5.74
CA VAL A 43 -14.77 1.25 -7.09
C VAL A 43 -15.84 2.35 -7.10
N ASN A 44 -16.40 2.70 -5.94
CA ASN A 44 -17.39 3.77 -5.79
C ASN A 44 -18.58 3.66 -6.77
N GLY A 45 -19.13 2.46 -6.94
CA GLY A 45 -20.27 2.22 -7.84
C GLY A 45 -19.94 2.32 -9.34
N LYS A 46 -18.67 2.46 -9.73
CA LYS A 46 -18.26 2.44 -11.14
C LYS A 46 -18.10 1.02 -11.65
N ALA A 47 -18.87 0.68 -12.68
CA ALA A 47 -18.78 -0.61 -13.35
C ALA A 47 -17.44 -0.85 -14.09
N ASN A 48 -16.80 0.23 -14.58
CA ASN A 48 -15.54 0.17 -15.35
C ASN A 48 -14.43 0.99 -14.67
N ALA A 49 -14.26 0.82 -13.35
CA ALA A 49 -13.23 1.54 -12.59
C ALA A 49 -11.81 1.19 -13.06
N LYS A 50 -10.98 2.20 -13.32
CA LYS A 50 -9.54 2.03 -13.54
C LYS A 50 -8.86 1.93 -12.18
N VAL A 51 -8.26 0.78 -11.88
CA VAL A 51 -7.61 0.50 -10.60
C VAL A 51 -6.10 0.39 -10.77
N LEU A 52 -5.34 1.19 -10.02
CA LEU A 52 -3.89 1.10 -9.92
C LEU A 52 -3.50 0.23 -8.72
N PHE A 53 -2.56 -0.70 -8.92
CA PHE A 53 -1.94 -1.51 -7.87
C PHE A 53 -0.43 -1.22 -7.79
N PRO A 54 0.01 -0.26 -6.96
CA PRO A 54 1.42 0.03 -6.81
C PRO A 54 2.22 -1.19 -6.32
N PHE A 55 3.42 -1.38 -6.87
CA PHE A 55 4.33 -2.47 -6.48
C PHE A 55 3.70 -3.88 -6.49
N CYS A 56 2.83 -4.15 -7.46
CA CYS A 56 2.04 -5.39 -7.58
C CYS A 56 2.84 -6.71 -7.69
N GLY A 57 4.17 -6.66 -7.84
CA GLY A 57 5.04 -7.83 -7.78
C GLY A 57 5.14 -8.59 -9.10
N LYS A 58 4.55 -9.79 -9.20
CA LYS A 58 4.69 -10.75 -10.33
C LYS A 58 3.91 -10.37 -11.60
N THR A 59 3.13 -9.31 -11.55
CA THR A 59 2.38 -8.80 -12.70
C THR A 59 3.33 -8.09 -13.65
N TYR A 60 3.47 -8.60 -14.87
CA TYR A 60 4.30 -8.05 -15.94
C TYR A 60 3.76 -6.73 -16.53
N ASP A 61 2.93 -6.01 -15.79
CA ASP A 61 2.01 -5.03 -16.33
C ASP A 61 2.25 -3.65 -15.73
N MET A 62 3.25 -2.96 -16.26
CA MET A 62 3.23 -1.50 -16.39
C MET A 62 4.09 -1.07 -17.58
N LYS A 63 3.65 -1.43 -18.79
CA LYS A 63 4.14 -0.79 -20.02
C LYS A 63 3.11 0.09 -20.74
N TRP A 64 1.95 0.35 -20.14
CA TRP A 64 0.96 1.24 -20.75
C TRP A 64 -0.05 1.73 -19.71
N SER A 65 0.22 2.87 -19.05
CA SER A 65 -0.82 3.59 -18.28
C SER A 65 -0.43 5.00 -17.81
N ILE A 66 0.44 5.73 -18.54
CA ILE A 66 0.82 7.10 -18.17
C ILE A 66 -0.25 8.13 -18.63
N GLU A 67 -1.20 7.75 -19.49
CA GLU A 67 -2.19 8.68 -20.06
C GLU A 67 -3.58 8.62 -19.40
N CYS A 68 -3.77 7.90 -18.31
CA CYS A 68 -5.09 7.76 -17.69
C CYS A 68 -5.06 7.98 -16.17
N ASN A 69 -5.87 8.92 -15.69
CA ASN A 69 -6.17 9.03 -14.26
C ASN A 69 -6.95 7.78 -13.80
N PHE A 70 -6.58 7.26 -12.62
CA PHE A 70 -7.20 6.09 -12.01
C PHE A 70 -8.35 6.50 -11.09
N ASP A 71 -9.41 5.70 -11.07
CA ASP A 71 -10.57 5.86 -10.18
C ASP A 71 -10.29 5.31 -8.78
N THR A 72 -9.34 4.37 -8.69
CA THR A 72 -8.99 3.70 -7.45
C THR A 72 -7.49 3.41 -7.42
N VAL A 73 -6.87 3.60 -6.25
CA VAL A 73 -5.53 3.11 -5.95
C VAL A 73 -5.66 2.08 -4.85
N TRP A 74 -5.13 0.87 -5.04
CA TRP A 74 -5.07 -0.17 -4.02
C TRP A 74 -3.61 -0.43 -3.64
N ASP A 75 -3.15 0.20 -2.56
CA ASP A 75 -1.77 0.06 -2.07
C ASP A 75 -1.76 -0.84 -0.84
N ARG A 76 -1.32 -2.08 -1.06
CA ARG A 76 -0.98 -3.03 -0.01
C ARG A 76 0.47 -3.41 -0.20
N GLY A 77 1.30 -3.02 0.76
CA GLY A 77 2.72 -3.35 0.74
C GLY A 77 3.52 -2.60 -0.33
N GLY A 78 2.97 -1.56 -0.96
CA GLY A 78 3.68 -0.65 -1.86
C GLY A 78 4.25 0.53 -1.09
N PHE A 79 3.41 1.35 -0.46
CA PHE A 79 3.87 2.49 0.35
C PHE A 79 4.81 2.06 1.50
N THR A 80 4.49 0.95 2.18
CA THR A 80 5.26 0.49 3.35
C THR A 80 6.68 0.06 3.02
N ILE A 81 6.95 -0.35 1.76
CA ILE A 81 8.27 -0.79 1.31
C ILE A 81 9.11 0.32 0.68
N ILE A 82 8.52 1.49 0.42
CA ILE A 82 9.26 2.64 -0.11
C ILE A 82 10.16 3.20 1.00
N ASN A 83 11.41 3.44 0.63
CA ASN A 83 12.40 4.10 1.48
C ASN A 83 11.83 5.41 2.03
N ILE A 84 12.06 5.69 3.31
CA ILE A 84 11.41 6.81 4.00
C ILE A 84 11.62 8.14 3.26
N ASP A 85 12.83 8.39 2.77
CA ASP A 85 13.19 9.62 2.06
C ASP A 85 12.51 9.77 0.69
N ASP A 86 12.06 8.67 0.09
CA ASP A 86 11.38 8.66 -1.21
C ASP A 86 9.85 8.81 -1.06
N ARG A 87 9.30 8.64 0.15
CA ARG A 87 7.85 8.79 0.40
C ARG A 87 7.34 10.18 0.03
N LYS A 88 8.12 11.23 0.28
CA LYS A 88 7.78 12.61 -0.11
C LYS A 88 7.64 12.83 -1.62
N LYS A 89 8.25 11.95 -2.44
CA LYS A 89 8.11 11.97 -3.91
C LYS A 89 7.00 11.04 -4.38
N TYR A 90 6.82 9.91 -3.69
CA TYR A 90 5.78 8.93 -4.01
C TYR A 90 4.37 9.49 -3.84
N ILE A 91 4.13 10.24 -2.76
CA ILE A 91 2.80 10.79 -2.47
C ILE A 91 2.28 11.72 -3.57
N PRO A 92 3.04 12.74 -4.03
CA PRO A 92 2.63 13.56 -5.16
C PRO A 92 2.46 12.78 -6.47
N LEU A 93 3.27 11.74 -6.69
CA LEU A 93 3.17 10.89 -7.88
C LEU A 93 1.87 10.08 -7.88
N ILE A 94 1.50 9.45 -6.77
CA ILE A 94 0.21 8.74 -6.68
C ILE A 94 -0.94 9.72 -6.85
N ALA A 95 -0.88 10.89 -6.21
CA ALA A 95 -1.89 11.92 -6.34
C ALA A 95 -2.06 12.41 -7.78
N SER A 96 -0.97 12.59 -8.54
CA SER A 96 -1.03 13.05 -9.93
C SER A 96 -1.63 12.00 -10.88
N LEU A 97 -1.57 10.72 -10.52
CA LEU A 97 -2.18 9.62 -11.27
C LEU A 97 -3.67 9.41 -10.89
N MET A 98 -4.16 10.05 -9.84
CA MET A 98 -5.54 9.90 -9.38
C MET A 98 -6.51 10.82 -10.13
N ALA A 99 -7.70 10.32 -10.42
CA ALA A 99 -8.81 11.17 -10.79
C ALA A 99 -9.25 12.00 -9.57
N PRO A 100 -9.85 13.20 -9.73
CA PRO A 100 -10.26 14.03 -8.60
C PRO A 100 -11.19 13.35 -7.59
N HIS A 101 -12.01 12.40 -8.07
CA HIS A 101 -12.97 11.64 -7.27
C HIS A 101 -12.44 10.26 -6.84
N ALA A 102 -11.15 9.98 -7.10
CA ALA A 102 -10.59 8.67 -6.89
C ALA A 102 -10.51 8.31 -5.41
N ARG A 103 -10.60 7.01 -5.11
CA ARG A 103 -10.41 6.47 -3.76
C ARG A 103 -9.07 5.78 -3.66
N TYR A 104 -8.26 6.21 -2.71
CA TYR A 104 -7.01 5.55 -2.39
C TYR A 104 -7.20 4.65 -1.16
N MET A 105 -7.21 3.34 -1.40
CA MET A 105 -7.30 2.29 -0.40
C MET A 105 -5.89 1.86 0.04
N LEU A 106 -5.53 2.17 1.28
CA LEU A 106 -4.19 2.00 1.82
C LEU A 106 -4.19 1.03 3.01
N VAL A 107 -3.45 -0.07 2.89
CA VAL A 107 -3.30 -1.12 3.92
C VAL A 107 -1.94 -0.98 4.58
N ILE A 108 -1.92 -0.76 5.90
CA ILE A 108 -0.69 -0.46 6.64
C ILE A 108 -0.68 -1.11 8.02
N ASP A 109 0.52 -1.43 8.49
CA ASP A 109 0.72 -2.22 9.72
C ASP A 109 1.06 -1.31 10.91
N SER A 110 1.84 -0.22 10.69
CA SER A 110 2.09 0.84 11.68
C SER A 110 2.87 2.04 11.12
N TYR A 111 2.34 3.27 11.18
CA TYR A 111 3.09 4.55 11.12
C TYR A 111 2.16 5.76 11.38
N ASP A 112 2.73 6.95 11.63
CA ASP A 112 1.95 8.20 11.71
C ASP A 112 1.57 8.72 10.32
N ARG A 113 0.37 8.34 9.89
CA ARG A 113 -0.20 8.69 8.59
C ARG A 113 -0.61 10.15 8.45
N ASN A 114 -0.97 10.82 9.54
CA ASN A 114 -1.37 12.23 9.47
C ASN A 114 -0.17 13.11 9.13
N VAL A 115 1.02 12.73 9.62
CA VAL A 115 2.28 13.40 9.25
C VAL A 115 2.61 13.23 7.77
N ILE A 116 2.43 12.04 7.20
CA ILE A 116 2.91 11.76 5.84
C ILE A 116 1.88 12.08 4.75
N HIS A 117 0.59 11.88 5.02
CA HIS A 117 -0.48 12.00 4.03
C HIS A 117 -1.43 13.17 4.30
N GLY A 118 -1.41 13.71 5.52
CA GLY A 118 -2.44 14.64 6.00
C GLY A 118 -2.46 15.99 5.28
N GLU A 119 -1.39 16.39 4.60
CA GLU A 119 -1.40 17.61 3.78
C GLU A 119 -2.13 17.41 2.45
N THR A 120 -2.04 16.21 1.86
CA THR A 120 -2.55 15.92 0.51
C THR A 120 -3.95 15.29 0.54
N PHE A 121 -4.25 14.49 1.56
CA PHE A 121 -5.46 13.67 1.59
C PHE A 121 -6.31 13.93 2.82
N ASP A 122 -7.62 13.81 2.63
CA ASP A 122 -8.56 13.50 3.70
C ASP A 122 -8.54 12.00 3.97
N ILE A 123 -8.62 11.66 5.25
CA ILE A 123 -8.10 10.40 5.76
C ILE A 123 -9.19 9.73 6.61
N LYS A 124 -9.76 8.62 6.12
CA LYS A 124 -10.85 7.89 6.79
C LYS A 124 -10.44 6.47 7.19
N TYR A 125 -10.74 6.09 8.44
CA TYR A 125 -10.66 4.69 8.91
C TYR A 125 -11.75 3.84 8.26
N VAL A 126 -11.38 2.66 7.78
CA VAL A 126 -12.32 1.72 7.16
C VAL A 126 -12.45 0.46 7.99
N ASP A 127 -11.34 -0.25 8.21
CA ASP A 127 -11.37 -1.55 8.89
C ASP A 127 -10.00 -1.89 9.50
N LYS A 128 -9.98 -2.87 10.39
CA LYS A 128 -8.78 -3.39 11.03
C LYS A 128 -8.89 -4.90 11.15
N LYS A 129 -7.78 -5.59 10.90
CA LYS A 129 -7.71 -7.04 10.95
C LYS A 129 -6.47 -7.49 11.74
N ASP A 130 -6.67 -8.45 12.64
CA ASP A 130 -5.57 -9.20 13.23
C ASP A 130 -4.92 -10.10 12.17
N SER A 131 -3.64 -9.84 11.93
CA SER A 131 -2.79 -10.52 10.96
C SER A 131 -1.58 -11.19 11.62
N LEU A 132 -1.65 -11.47 12.93
CA LEU A 132 -0.61 -12.17 13.68
C LEU A 132 -0.50 -13.64 13.27
N LYS A 133 0.53 -13.98 12.49
CA LYS A 133 0.86 -15.36 12.09
C LYS A 133 2.04 -15.91 12.91
N PRO A 134 2.32 -17.23 12.86
CA PRO A 134 3.48 -17.83 13.54
C PRO A 134 4.82 -17.16 13.18
N LEU A 135 4.96 -16.66 11.95
CA LEU A 135 6.14 -15.91 11.53
C LEU A 135 6.32 -14.61 12.34
N GLN A 136 5.27 -13.81 12.49
CA GLN A 136 5.32 -12.58 13.30
C GLN A 136 5.56 -12.90 14.79
N LYS A 137 4.96 -13.98 15.31
CA LYS A 137 5.24 -14.46 16.66
C LYS A 137 6.72 -14.84 16.84
N SER A 138 7.37 -15.41 15.81
CA SER A 138 8.82 -15.71 15.85
C SER A 138 9.71 -14.47 15.96
N TRP A 139 9.18 -13.29 15.64
CA TRP A 139 9.86 -12.00 15.83
C TRP A 139 9.66 -11.43 17.25
N GLY A 140 8.94 -12.14 18.12
CA GLY A 140 8.58 -11.67 19.47
C GLY A 140 7.33 -10.80 19.53
N LEU A 141 6.57 -10.69 18.42
CA LEU A 141 5.35 -9.89 18.39
C LEU A 141 4.19 -10.62 19.09
N THR A 142 3.47 -9.89 19.93
CA THR A 142 2.26 -10.37 20.63
C THR A 142 0.96 -9.93 19.95
N PHE A 143 1.04 -8.96 19.04
CA PHE A 143 -0.03 -8.51 18.17
C PHE A 143 0.56 -8.03 16.83
N PHE A 144 -0.21 -8.12 15.75
CA PHE A 144 0.18 -7.59 14.45
C PHE A 144 -1.09 -7.31 13.64
N ASP A 145 -1.49 -6.05 13.59
CA ASP A 145 -2.74 -5.66 12.96
C ASP A 145 -2.48 -4.97 11.62
N GLU A 146 -3.21 -5.37 10.59
CA GLU A 146 -3.31 -4.63 9.33
C GLU A 146 -4.52 -3.70 9.42
N THR A 147 -4.32 -2.42 9.11
CA THR A 147 -5.39 -1.42 9.10
C THR A 147 -5.63 -0.90 7.69
N LEU A 148 -6.90 -0.91 7.28
CA LEU A 148 -7.36 -0.36 6.02
C LEU A 148 -7.87 1.07 6.19
N TYR A 149 -7.40 1.93 5.31
CA TYR A 149 -7.80 3.32 5.25
C TYR A 149 -8.27 3.70 3.84
N GLN A 150 -9.23 4.61 3.78
CA GLN A 150 -9.65 5.27 2.55
C GLN A 150 -9.15 6.71 2.58
N LEU A 151 -8.43 7.11 1.54
CA LEU A 151 -7.92 8.44 1.32
C LEU A 151 -8.62 9.07 0.12
N THR A 152 -8.92 10.36 0.20
CA THR A 152 -9.49 11.18 -0.88
C THR A 152 -8.69 12.46 -1.01
N LEU A 153 -8.49 12.96 -2.24
CA LEU A 153 -7.75 14.21 -2.46
C LEU A 153 -8.45 15.37 -1.76
N LYS A 154 -7.67 16.20 -1.04
CA LYS A 154 -8.14 17.50 -0.59
C LYS A 154 -8.28 18.41 -1.80
N LEU A 155 -9.45 19.03 -1.94
CA LEU A 155 -9.74 20.03 -2.97
C LEU A 155 -9.46 21.44 -2.44
#